data_AF-A0A924XH70-F1
#
_entry.id   AF-A0A924XH70-F1
#
_cell.length_a   1.000
_cell.length_b   1.000
_cell.length_c   1.000
_cell.angle_alpha   90.00
_cell.angle_beta   90.00
_cell.angle_gamma   90.00
#
_symmetry.space_group_name_H-M   'P 1'
#
loop_
_entity.id
_entity.type
_entity.pdbx_description
1 polymer ?
#
loop_
_entity_poly.entity_id
_entity_poly.type
_entity_poly.pdbx_seq_one_letter_code
_entity_poly.pdbx_strand_id
1 'polypeptide(L)' 'MNHLQSSVCQRCGYHKLKTWNELTDDEKILVEKLPFSASIDIDERRRHLFCPRCFHESSARDVLV' A
#
# COMPACT_ATOMS: atom_id res chain seq x y z
N MET A 1 18.77 -10.10 11.73
CA MET A 1 18.23 -8.72 11.85
C MET A 1 17.38 -8.51 10.61
N ASN A 2 16.05 -8.70 10.71
CA ASN A 2 15.17 -8.72 9.55
C ASN A 2 14.92 -7.30 9.06
N HIS A 3 15.25 -7.05 7.79
CA HIS A 3 15.07 -5.78 7.09
C HIS A 3 13.60 -5.35 7.15
N LEU A 4 13.29 -4.36 7.99
CA LEU A 4 12.04 -3.62 7.94
C LEU A 4 12.05 -2.79 6.65
N GLN A 5 11.56 -3.38 5.56
CA GLN A 5 11.13 -2.65 4.36
C GLN A 5 10.25 -1.49 4.83
N SER A 6 10.65 -0.27 4.46
CA SER A 6 10.16 1.00 4.95
C SER A 6 8.66 1.00 5.25
N SER A 7 8.32 0.81 6.52
CA SER A 7 6.94 0.72 6.99
C SER A 7 6.25 2.09 7.05
N VAL A 8 6.92 3.15 6.58
CA VAL A 8 6.48 4.54 6.67
C VAL A 8 5.87 5.03 5.36
N CYS A 9 4.62 5.46 5.44
CA CYS A 9 3.92 6.12 4.35
C CYS A 9 4.58 7.46 4.03
N GLN A 10 5.09 7.63 2.81
CA GLN A 10 5.69 8.90 2.36
C GLN A 10 4.67 10.04 2.26
N ARG A 11 3.37 9.73 2.18
CA ARG A 11 2.31 10.73 2.03
C ARG A 11 1.81 11.32 3.36
N CYS A 12 1.81 10.54 4.43
CA CYS A 12 1.27 10.99 5.72
C CYS A 12 2.13 10.65 6.94
N GLY A 13 3.31 10.04 6.74
CA GLY A 13 4.23 9.65 7.81
C GLY A 13 3.78 8.44 8.63
N TYR A 14 2.72 7.73 8.26
CA TYR A 14 2.23 6.60 9.05
C TYR A 14 3.15 5.38 8.96
N HIS A 15 3.60 4.87 10.11
CA HIS A 15 4.67 3.86 10.23
C HIS A 15 4.24 2.39 10.11
N LYS A 16 2.97 2.13 9.77
CA LYS A 16 2.44 0.77 9.66
C LYS A 16 1.62 0.58 8.39
N LEU A 17 2.32 0.54 7.25
CA LEU A 17 1.70 0.10 6.00
C LEU A 17 1.27 -1.37 6.12
N LYS A 18 0.16 -1.71 5.46
CA LYS A 18 -0.45 -3.04 5.45
C LYS A 18 -0.35 -3.66 4.06
N THR A 19 -0.10 -4.95 3.99
CA THR A 19 -0.30 -5.72 2.75
C THR A 19 -1.79 -5.85 2.42
N TRP A 20 -2.12 -6.20 1.17
CA TRP A 20 -3.51 -6.44 0.77
C TRP A 20 -4.27 -7.43 1.69
N ASN A 21 -3.58 -8.46 2.18
CA ASN A 21 -4.19 -9.47 3.07
C ASN A 21 -4.45 -8.95 4.48
N GLU A 22 -3.75 -7.89 4.90
CA GLU A 22 -3.93 -7.24 6.20
C GLU A 22 -5.00 -6.14 6.18
N LEU A 23 -5.51 -5.78 5.00
CA LEU A 23 -6.62 -4.85 4.84
C LEU A 23 -7.95 -5.53 5.18
N THR A 24 -8.84 -4.78 5.84
CA THR A 24 -10.25 -5.17 5.98
C THR A 24 -10.98 -5.11 4.64
N ASP A 25 -12.15 -5.73 4.55
CA ASP A 25 -12.94 -5.70 3.32
C ASP A 25 -13.36 -4.28 2.92
N ASP A 26 -13.70 -3.43 3.89
CA ASP A 26 -13.93 -2.00 3.66
C ASP A 26 -12.68 -1.28 3.12
N GLU A 27 -11.51 -1.56 3.70
CA GLU A 27 -10.24 -0.97 3.24
C GLU A 27 -9.91 -1.42 1.81
N LYS A 28 -10.15 -2.69 1.46
CA LYS A 28 -9.97 -3.22 0.09
C LYS A 28 -10.87 -2.51 -0.91
N ILE A 29 -12.15 -2.34 -0.60
CA ILE A 29 -13.11 -1.64 -1.47
C ILE A 29 -12.65 -0.19 -1.72
N LEU A 30 -12.14 0.49 -0.69
CA LEU A 30 -11.62 1.85 -0.83
C LEU A 30 -10.38 1.88 -1.74
N VAL A 31 -9.46 0.94 -1.57
CA VAL A 31 -8.28 0.81 -2.44
C VAL A 31 -8.67 0.54 -3.89
N GLU A 32 -9.61 -0.39 -4.14
CA GLU A 32 -10.09 -0.70 -5.50
C GLU A 32 -10.71 0.51 -6.20
N LYS A 33 -11.40 1.39 -5.45
CA LYS A 33 -12.03 2.60 -5.97
C LYS A 33 -11.08 3.77 -6.25
N LEU A 34 -9.82 3.72 -5.82
CA LEU A 34 -8.87 4.82 -6.03
C LEU A 34 -8.50 4.96 -7.51
N PRO A 35 -8.51 6.17 -8.12
CA PRO A 35 -8.29 6.34 -9.56
C PRO A 35 -6.90 5.91 -10.06
N PHE A 36 -5.88 5.84 -9.19
CA PHE A 36 -4.57 5.24 -9.52
C PHE A 36 -4.64 3.71 -9.73
N SER A 37 -5.75 3.07 -9.36
CA SER A 37 -5.98 1.63 -9.50
C SER A 37 -6.29 1.16 -10.90
N ALA A 38 -6.75 2.06 -11.76
CA ALA A 38 -7.37 1.67 -13.02
C ALA A 38 -6.35 1.26 -14.09
N SER A 39 -5.05 1.57 -13.89
CA SER A 39 -3.98 1.32 -14.86
C SER A 39 -3.05 0.16 -14.51
N ILE A 40 -3.13 -0.39 -13.30
CA ILE A 40 -2.29 -1.50 -12.83
C ILE A 40 -3.17 -2.73 -12.65
N ASP A 41 -2.72 -3.88 -13.13
CA ASP A 41 -3.42 -5.16 -12.92
C ASP A 41 -3.59 -5.42 -11.42
N ILE A 42 -4.78 -5.90 -11.03
CA ILE A 42 -5.12 -6.10 -9.61
C ILE A 42 -4.18 -7.11 -8.93
N ASP A 43 -3.58 -8.05 -9.67
CA ASP A 43 -2.60 -9.00 -9.13
C ASP A 43 -1.28 -8.32 -8.75
N GLU A 44 -0.80 -7.39 -9.56
CA GLU A 44 0.40 -6.61 -9.26
C GLU A 44 0.19 -5.73 -8.03
N ARG A 45 -1.00 -5.12 -7.95
CA ARG A 45 -1.40 -4.26 -6.85
C ARG A 45 -1.50 -4.98 -5.50
N ARG A 46 -1.86 -6.27 -5.49
CA ARG A 46 -1.85 -7.08 -4.26
C ARG A 46 -0.46 -7.23 -3.63
N ARG A 47 0.60 -6.95 -4.41
CA ARG A 47 2.00 -6.97 -3.94
C ARG A 47 2.45 -5.64 -3.33
N HIS A 48 1.62 -4.60 -3.42
CA HIS A 48 1.92 -3.29 -2.84
C HIS A 48 1.56 -3.23 -1.36
N LEU A 49 2.15 -2.25 -0.67
CA LEU A 49 1.82 -1.88 0.69
C LEU A 49 0.86 -0.69 0.67
N PHE A 50 -0.14 -0.71 1.54
CA PHE A 50 -1.20 0.28 1.61
C PHE A 50 -1.21 0.98 2.97
N CYS A 51 -1.33 2.30 2.93
CA CYS A 51 -1.50 3.06 4.16
C CYS A 51 -2.97 3.03 4.61
N PRO A 52 -3.31 2.50 5.80
CA PRO A 52 -4.70 2.49 6.28
C PRO A 52 -5.26 3.90 6.59
N ARG A 53 -4.39 4.92 6.68
CA ARG A 53 -4.77 6.31 6.98
C ARG A 53 -5.14 7.12 5.74
N CYS A 54 -4.42 6.94 4.65
CA CYS A 54 -4.56 7.77 3.45
C CYS A 54 -4.69 6.97 2.16
N PHE A 55 -4.74 5.64 2.26
CA PHE A 55 -4.85 4.67 1.17
C PHE A 55 -3.80 4.81 0.07
N HIS A 56 -2.69 5.48 0.38
CA HIS A 56 -1.56 5.57 -0.52
C HIS A 56 -0.92 4.20 -0.69
N GLU A 57 -0.75 3.79 -1.94
CA GLU A 57 -0.01 2.61 -2.32
C GLU A 57 1.48 2.93 -2.38
N SER A 58 2.29 2.08 -1.76
CA SER A 58 3.73 2.12 -1.83
C SER A 58 4.16 0.82 -2.50
N SER A 59 4.67 0.94 -3.73
CA SER A 59 5.25 -0.20 -4.43
C SER A 59 6.61 -0.52 -3.83
N ALA A 60 7.03 -1.79 -3.84
CA ALA A 60 8.38 -2.17 -3.40
C ALA A 60 9.50 -1.46 -4.20
N ARG A 61 9.17 -0.85 -5.35
CA ARG A 61 10.09 -0.04 -6.16
C ARG A 61 10.35 1.36 -5.61
N ASP A 62 9.46 1.88 -4.76
CA ASP A 62 9.59 3.20 -4.13
C ASP A 62 10.59 3.21 -2.94
N VAL A 63 11.17 2.04 -2.60
CA VAL A 63 12.11 1.85 -1.47
C VAL A 63 13.59 2.03 -1.91
N LEU A 64 13.84 2.84 -2.95
CA LEU A 64 15.17 3.13 -3.48
C LEU A 64 15.42 4.64 -3.56
N VAL A 65 15.45 5.33 -2.42
CA VAL A 65 16.21 6.58 -2.23
C VAL A 65 16.72 6.65 -0.80
#